data_AF-A0A7J9MR24-F1
#
_entry.id   AF-A0A7J9MR24-F1
#
_cell.length_a   1.000
_cell.length_b   1.000
_cell.length_c   1.000
_cell.angle_alpha   90.00
_cell.angle_beta   90.00
_cell.angle_gamma   90.00
#
_symmetry.space_group_name_H-M   'P 1'
#
loop_
_entity.id
_entity.type
_entity.pdbx_description
1 polymer ?
#
loop_
_entity_poly.entity_id
_entity_poly.type
_entity_poly.pdbx_seq_one_letter_code
_entity_poly.pdbx_strand_id
1 'polypeptide(L)'
;MSGFSQSSASSQNSLGTKRKWVPEEDVALVACMVDLYNVETYNADTRFNANYLNELERMLEKVLPHAMLKAKPNLESRIRTLKMDWATVYDLLNGKDNSSFGWDEHRQMVVTKDAIWNLYISIHKEAGQCRHRSFPYYDQLTSKYAKD
;
A
#
# COMPACT_ATOMS: atom_id res chain seq x y z
N MET A 1 -4.95 -41.72 44.43
CA MET A 1 -4.97 -40.26 44.24
C MET A 1 -4.70 -39.98 42.77
N SER A 2 -5.70 -39.43 42.12
CA SER A 2 -5.75 -38.98 40.74
C SER A 2 -4.78 -37.83 40.50
N GLY A 3 -4.09 -37.85 39.35
CA GLY A 3 -3.29 -36.73 38.85
C GLY A 3 -3.30 -36.76 37.33
N PHE A 4 -4.24 -36.03 36.75
CA PHE A 4 -4.53 -35.98 35.32
C PHE A 4 -3.37 -35.41 34.49
N SER A 5 -3.09 -36.06 33.36
CA SER A 5 -2.37 -35.47 32.24
C SER A 5 -3.11 -34.23 31.74
N GLN A 6 -2.47 -33.07 31.79
CA GLN A 6 -2.91 -31.91 31.01
C GLN A 6 -1.98 -31.71 29.82
N SER A 7 -2.39 -32.29 28.70
CA SER A 7 -1.95 -31.91 27.37
C SER A 7 -2.27 -30.43 27.16
N SER A 8 -1.24 -29.59 27.02
CA SER A 8 -1.40 -28.22 26.55
C SER A 8 -1.74 -28.28 25.06
N ALA A 9 -3.03 -28.36 24.74
CA ALA A 9 -3.50 -28.22 23.38
C ALA A 9 -3.11 -26.82 22.88
N SER A 10 -2.12 -26.77 21.99
CA SER A 10 -1.83 -25.61 21.15
C SER A 10 -3.13 -25.20 20.46
N SER A 11 -3.67 -24.03 20.82
CA SER A 11 -4.68 -23.35 20.03
C SER A 11 -4.06 -23.00 18.68
N GLN A 12 -4.17 -23.93 17.73
CA GLN A 12 -3.98 -23.63 16.32
C GLN A 12 -5.10 -22.68 15.92
N ASN A 13 -4.85 -21.38 16.06
CA ASN A 13 -5.55 -20.40 15.27
C ASN A 13 -5.13 -20.66 13.82
N SER A 14 -6.01 -21.29 13.05
CA SER A 14 -5.94 -21.35 11.59
C SER A 14 -6.16 -19.95 11.02
N LEU A 15 -5.18 -19.07 11.22
CA LEU A 15 -5.04 -17.86 10.43
C LEU A 15 -4.62 -18.32 9.04
N GLY A 16 -5.62 -18.49 8.16
CA GLY A 16 -5.39 -18.71 6.73
C GLY A 16 -4.31 -17.75 6.27
N THR A 17 -3.24 -18.31 5.68
CA THR A 17 -2.03 -17.59 5.33
C THR A 17 -2.41 -16.42 4.43
N LYS A 18 -2.51 -15.20 4.99
CA LYS A 18 -2.81 -14.01 4.20
C LYS A 18 -1.72 -13.92 3.14
N ARG A 19 -2.12 -14.00 1.86
CA ARG A 19 -1.21 -13.85 0.73
C ARG A 19 -0.36 -12.60 0.94
N LYS A 20 0.95 -12.75 0.91
CA LYS A 20 1.88 -11.61 0.89
C LYS A 20 2.00 -11.13 -0.55
N TRP A 21 1.81 -9.82 -0.73
CA TRP A 21 2.11 -9.17 -2.00
C TRP A 21 3.62 -9.10 -2.21
N VAL A 22 4.07 -9.33 -3.43
CA VAL A 22 5.48 -9.15 -3.82
C VAL A 22 5.65 -7.82 -4.57
N PRO A 23 6.86 -7.22 -4.57
CA PRO A 23 7.09 -5.93 -5.22
C PRO A 23 6.67 -5.90 -6.70
N GLU A 24 6.85 -7.00 -7.42
CA GLU A 24 6.48 -7.11 -8.83
C GLU A 24 4.96 -6.99 -9.04
N GLU A 25 4.15 -7.50 -8.11
CA GLU A 25 2.69 -7.38 -8.15
C GLU A 25 2.24 -5.95 -7.88
N ASP A 26 2.92 -5.23 -6.97
CA ASP A 26 2.65 -3.83 -6.72
C ASP A 26 2.98 -2.96 -7.92
N VAL A 27 4.14 -3.18 -8.55
CA VAL A 27 4.55 -2.49 -9.77
C VAL A 27 3.48 -2.67 -10.86
N ALA A 28 3.06 -3.90 -11.11
CA ALA A 28 2.05 -4.19 -12.11
C ALA A 28 0.69 -3.56 -11.76
N LEU A 29 0.27 -3.64 -10.49
CA LEU A 29 -0.99 -3.05 -10.03
C LEU A 29 -0.98 -1.52 -10.24
N VAL A 30 0.09 -0.83 -9.82
CA VAL A 30 0.20 0.62 -9.97
C VAL A 30 0.23 1.02 -11.45
N ALA A 31 0.95 0.28 -12.29
CA ALA A 31 0.97 0.51 -13.73
C ALA A 31 -0.44 0.39 -14.35
N CYS A 32 -1.15 -0.73 -14.10
CA CYS A 32 -2.52 -0.90 -14.59
C CYS A 32 -3.47 0.17 -14.05
N MET A 33 -3.28 0.59 -12.80
CA MET A 33 -4.01 1.70 -12.20
C MET A 33 -3.79 3.02 -12.96
N VAL A 34 -2.55 3.34 -13.35
CA VAL A 34 -2.23 4.57 -14.12
C VAL A 34 -2.81 4.49 -15.52
N ASP A 35 -2.63 3.37 -16.22
CA ASP A 35 -3.17 3.15 -17.56
C ASP A 35 -4.69 3.35 -17.59
N LEU A 36 -5.39 2.75 -16.63
CA LEU A 36 -6.84 2.86 -16.54
C LEU A 36 -7.32 4.28 -16.19
N TYR A 37 -6.53 5.03 -15.42
CA TYR A 37 -6.82 6.44 -15.10
C TYR A 37 -6.67 7.36 -16.32
N ASN A 38 -5.76 7.03 -17.23
CA ASN A 38 -5.56 7.79 -18.47
C ASN A 38 -6.64 7.52 -19.52
N VAL A 39 -7.49 6.49 -19.32
CA VAL A 39 -8.66 6.24 -20.18
C VAL A 39 -9.80 7.16 -19.74
N GLU A 40 -10.25 8.06 -20.62
CA GLU A 40 -11.27 9.10 -20.36
C GLU A 40 -12.60 8.59 -19.75
N THR A 41 -12.90 7.30 -19.91
CA THR A 41 -14.13 6.66 -19.42
C THR A 41 -14.16 6.45 -17.90
N TYR A 42 -13.02 6.53 -17.20
CA TYR A 42 -12.91 6.30 -15.76
C TYR A 42 -12.50 7.58 -15.03
N ASN A 43 -13.28 8.65 -15.19
CA ASN A 43 -13.19 9.87 -14.38
C ASN A 43 -13.53 9.58 -12.90
N ALA A 44 -13.16 10.52 -12.01
CA ALA A 44 -13.04 10.38 -10.55
C ALA A 44 -14.22 9.67 -9.83
N ASP A 45 -15.44 9.72 -10.38
CA ASP A 45 -16.65 9.10 -9.83
C ASP A 45 -16.69 7.56 -9.98
N THR A 46 -15.84 7.00 -10.85
CA THR A 46 -15.78 5.55 -11.16
C THR A 46 -14.74 4.80 -10.31
N ARG A 47 -13.99 5.54 -9.47
CA ARG A 47 -12.69 5.17 -8.85
C ARG A 47 -12.72 3.97 -7.90
N PHE A 48 -13.90 3.51 -7.48
CA PHE A 48 -14.06 2.30 -6.64
C PHE A 48 -15.33 1.51 -6.94
N ASN A 49 -15.88 1.61 -8.15
CA ASN A 49 -17.01 0.75 -8.51
C ASN A 49 -16.50 -0.65 -8.93
N ALA A 50 -17.40 -1.65 -8.93
CA ALA A 50 -17.05 -3.02 -9.28
C ALA A 50 -16.41 -3.13 -10.68
N ASN A 51 -16.79 -2.25 -11.62
CA ASN A 51 -16.27 -2.26 -12.98
C ASN A 51 -14.78 -1.90 -13.04
N TYR A 52 -14.34 -0.90 -12.25
CA TYR A 52 -12.92 -0.53 -12.16
C TYR A 52 -12.07 -1.69 -11.62
N LEU A 53 -12.51 -2.34 -10.53
CA LEU A 53 -11.78 -3.47 -9.96
C LEU A 53 -11.74 -4.69 -10.88
N ASN A 54 -12.84 -4.98 -11.58
CA ASN A 54 -12.91 -6.08 -12.55
C ASN A 54 -12.00 -5.84 -13.76
N GLU A 55 -11.91 -4.59 -14.22
CA GLU A 55 -11.01 -4.25 -15.33
C GLU A 55 -9.54 -4.34 -14.91
N LEU A 56 -9.21 -3.91 -13.69
CA LEU A 56 -7.87 -4.13 -13.12
C LEU A 56 -7.52 -5.61 -13.00
N GLU A 57 -8.45 -6.45 -12.54
CA GLU A 57 -8.27 -7.91 -12.51
C GLU A 57 -7.95 -8.45 -13.91
N ARG A 58 -8.73 -8.05 -14.92
CA ARG A 58 -8.52 -8.46 -16.32
C ARG A 58 -7.17 -8.02 -16.89
N MET A 59 -6.72 -6.80 -16.58
CA MET A 59 -5.42 -6.31 -17.00
C MET A 59 -4.29 -7.08 -16.31
N LEU A 60 -4.41 -7.30 -15.00
CA LEU A 60 -3.41 -8.03 -14.21
C LEU A 60 -3.33 -9.50 -14.57
N GLU A 61 -4.43 -10.16 -14.95
CA GLU A 61 -4.39 -11.55 -15.41
C GLU A 61 -3.55 -11.71 -16.70
N LYS A 62 -3.47 -10.67 -17.54
CA LYS A 62 -2.62 -10.68 -18.72
C LYS A 62 -1.13 -10.50 -18.39
N VAL A 63 -0.82 -9.64 -17.43
CA VAL A 63 0.56 -9.33 -17.04
C VAL A 63 1.12 -10.40 -16.09
N LEU A 64 0.29 -10.91 -15.20
CA LEU A 64 0.61 -11.83 -14.12
C LEU A 64 -0.40 -12.99 -14.07
N PRO A 65 -0.45 -13.86 -15.10
CA PRO A 65 -1.45 -14.93 -15.20
C PRO A 65 -1.39 -15.93 -14.03
N HIS A 66 -0.22 -16.09 -13.42
CA HIS A 66 -0.01 -17.01 -12.29
C HIS A 66 -0.28 -16.38 -10.92
N ALA A 67 -0.50 -15.06 -10.86
CA ALA A 67 -0.73 -14.39 -9.59
C ALA A 67 -2.13 -14.68 -9.02
N MET A 68 -3.12 -15.04 -9.86
CA MET A 68 -4.48 -15.36 -9.40
C MET A 68 -5.09 -14.27 -8.50
N LEU A 69 -4.84 -13.00 -8.81
CA LEU A 69 -5.31 -11.85 -8.03
C LEU A 69 -6.76 -11.54 -8.39
N LYS A 70 -7.67 -11.58 -7.42
CA LYS A 70 -9.08 -11.26 -7.61
C LYS A 70 -9.40 -9.82 -7.25
N ALA A 71 -10.31 -9.20 -8.02
CA ALA A 71 -10.85 -7.86 -7.80
C ALA A 71 -11.21 -7.64 -6.32
N LYS A 72 -11.95 -8.60 -5.76
CA LYS A 72 -12.20 -8.71 -4.32
C LYS A 72 -11.84 -10.11 -3.80
N PRO A 73 -11.22 -10.22 -2.61
CA PRO A 73 -10.79 -9.12 -1.73
C PRO A 73 -9.38 -8.59 -2.07
N ASN A 74 -8.65 -9.18 -3.03
CA ASN A 74 -7.20 -8.96 -3.14
C ASN A 74 -6.85 -7.55 -3.62
N LEU A 75 -7.37 -7.13 -4.78
CA LEU A 75 -7.04 -5.82 -5.36
C LEU A 75 -7.61 -4.68 -4.52
N GLU A 76 -8.88 -4.77 -4.10
CA GLU A 76 -9.52 -3.77 -3.26
C GLU A 76 -8.72 -3.48 -1.98
N SER A 77 -8.32 -4.53 -1.26
CA SER A 77 -7.52 -4.38 -0.04
C SER A 77 -6.16 -3.76 -0.34
N ARG A 78 -5.50 -4.14 -1.44
CA ARG A 78 -4.15 -3.66 -1.73
C ARG A 78 -4.15 -2.20 -2.18
N ILE A 79 -5.09 -1.81 -3.02
CA ILE A 79 -5.27 -0.42 -3.45
C ILE A 79 -5.51 0.47 -2.23
N ARG A 80 -6.34 0.02 -1.28
CA ARG A 80 -6.55 0.74 -0.02
C ARG A 80 -5.25 0.91 0.76
N THR A 81 -4.45 -0.14 0.91
CA THR A 81 -3.14 -0.06 1.58
C THR A 81 -2.19 0.89 0.88
N LEU A 82 -2.05 0.79 -0.45
CA LEU A 82 -1.17 1.68 -1.23
C LEU A 82 -1.60 3.14 -1.14
N LYS A 83 -2.92 3.42 -1.14
CA LYS A 83 -3.45 4.77 -0.94
C LYS A 83 -3.13 5.31 0.46
N MET A 84 -3.26 4.48 1.50
CA MET A 84 -2.92 4.88 2.87
C MET A 84 -1.41 5.16 3.01
N ASP A 85 -0.57 4.27 2.49
CA ASP A 85 0.89 4.45 2.48
C ASP A 85 1.29 5.73 1.72
N TRP A 86 0.70 5.96 0.54
CA TRP A 86 0.89 7.19 -0.23
C TRP A 86 0.48 8.43 0.55
N ALA A 87 -0.69 8.43 1.21
CA ALA A 87 -1.16 9.57 1.99
C ALA A 87 -0.18 9.92 3.12
N THR A 88 0.35 8.93 3.84
CA THR A 88 1.38 9.16 4.87
C THR A 88 2.65 9.79 4.28
N VAL A 89 3.14 9.30 3.14
CA VAL A 89 4.32 9.86 2.48
C VAL A 89 4.02 11.27 1.95
N TYR A 90 2.84 11.50 1.39
CA TYR A 90 2.41 12.79 0.87
C TYR A 90 2.33 13.85 1.98
N ASP A 91 1.75 13.50 3.13
CA ASP A 91 1.67 14.37 4.31
C ASP A 91 3.05 14.69 4.88
N LEU A 92 3.96 13.71 4.90
CA LEU A 92 5.35 13.93 5.30
C LEU A 92 6.07 14.93 4.39
N LEU A 93 5.79 14.92 3.09
CA LEU A 93 6.50 15.78 2.12
C LEU A 93 5.83 17.14 1.91
N ASN A 94 4.52 17.24 2.08
CA ASN A 94 3.73 18.44 1.76
C ASN A 94 3.05 19.07 2.99
N GLY A 95 3.18 18.47 4.17
CA GLY A 95 2.61 18.97 5.41
C GLY A 95 3.20 20.33 5.82
N LYS A 96 2.34 21.21 6.33
CA LYS A 96 2.67 22.60 6.68
C LYS A 96 3.88 22.74 7.62
N ASP A 97 4.04 21.81 8.56
CA ASP A 97 5.12 21.82 9.55
C ASP A 97 6.25 20.82 9.21
N ASN A 98 6.20 20.22 8.02
CA ASN A 98 7.09 19.12 7.61
C ASN A 98 8.19 19.56 6.62
N SER A 99 8.53 20.85 6.58
CA SER A 99 9.54 21.41 5.66
C SER A 99 10.94 20.79 5.79
N SER A 100 11.20 20.07 6.88
CA SER A 100 12.47 19.38 7.12
C SER A 100 12.53 17.97 6.51
N PHE A 101 11.43 17.46 5.98
CA PHE A 101 11.39 16.20 5.25
C PHE A 101 11.68 16.45 3.77
N GLY A 102 12.52 15.60 3.20
CA GLY A 102 12.83 15.58 1.78
C GLY A 102 12.56 14.21 1.18
N TRP A 103 12.68 14.14 -0.13
CA TRP A 103 12.55 12.91 -0.90
C TRP A 103 13.91 12.54 -1.51
N ASP A 104 14.33 11.30 -1.32
CA ASP A 104 15.51 10.73 -1.98
C ASP A 104 15.08 10.00 -3.24
N GLU A 105 15.34 10.62 -4.40
CA GLU A 105 14.96 10.07 -5.71
C GLU A 105 15.66 8.74 -6.05
N HIS A 106 16.88 8.51 -5.57
CA HIS A 106 17.59 7.26 -5.87
C HIS A 106 17.04 6.10 -5.04
N ARG A 107 16.72 6.36 -3.77
CA ARG A 107 16.20 5.35 -2.84
C ARG A 107 14.67 5.26 -2.86
N GLN A 108 14.02 6.22 -3.50
CA GLN A 108 12.57 6.39 -3.56
C GLN A 108 11.96 6.36 -2.16
N MET A 109 12.45 7.21 -1.25
CA MET A 109 11.97 7.24 0.13
C MET A 109 12.11 8.61 0.80
N VAL A 110 11.37 8.80 1.89
CA VAL A 110 11.44 10.02 2.71
C VAL A 110 12.75 10.05 3.51
N VAL A 111 13.44 11.19 3.48
CA VAL A 111 14.70 11.42 4.18
C VAL A 111 14.66 12.69 5.02
N THR A 112 15.22 12.62 6.23
CA THR A 112 15.49 13.77 7.10
C THR A 112 16.49 13.36 8.20
N LYS A 113 16.80 14.26 9.14
CA LYS A 113 17.65 13.98 10.30
C LYS A 113 16.95 13.04 11.27
N ASP A 114 17.71 12.14 11.89
CA ASP A 114 17.19 11.18 12.88
C ASP A 114 16.44 11.83 14.04
N ALA A 115 16.91 12.98 14.51
CA ALA A 115 16.24 13.74 15.57
C ALA A 115 14.83 14.19 15.17
N ILE A 116 14.65 14.58 13.90
CA ILE A 116 13.36 15.03 13.35
C ILE A 116 12.44 13.82 13.16
N TRP A 117 12.95 12.71 12.63
CA TRP A 117 12.23 11.45 12.58
C TRP A 117 11.74 11.00 13.96
N ASN A 118 12.61 11.01 14.97
CA ASN A 118 12.27 10.58 16.32
C ASN A 118 11.20 11.48 16.95
N LEU A 119 11.31 12.81 16.78
CA LEU A 119 10.29 13.75 17.26
C LEU A 119 8.95 13.51 16.55
N TYR A 120 8.96 13.41 15.23
CA TYR A 120 7.75 13.20 14.45
C TYR A 120 7.06 11.87 14.81
N ILE A 121 7.81 10.77 14.87
CA ILE A 121 7.28 9.43 15.21
C ILE A 121 6.75 9.38 16.64
N SER A 122 7.28 10.20 17.56
CA SER A 122 6.76 10.26 18.94
C SER A 122 5.30 10.77 19.00
N ILE A 123 4.90 11.57 18.02
CA ILE A 123 3.54 12.12 17.86
C ILE A 123 2.73 11.25 16.88
N HIS A 124 3.36 10.81 15.78
CA HIS A 124 2.77 10.05 14.66
C HIS A 124 3.40 8.67 14.55
N LYS A 125 2.97 7.75 15.42
CA LYS A 125 3.59 6.40 15.52
C LYS A 125 3.50 5.61 14.22
N GLU A 126 2.43 5.81 13.46
CA GLU A 126 2.15 5.18 12.16
C GLU A 126 3.20 5.53 11.10
N ALA A 127 3.81 6.72 11.14
CA ALA A 127 4.82 7.13 10.18
C ALA A 127 6.17 6.44 10.39
N GLY A 128 6.34 5.72 11.50
CA GLY A 128 7.57 4.97 11.77
C GLY A 128 7.92 3.96 10.67
N GLN A 129 6.91 3.39 10.00
CA GLN A 129 7.13 2.49 8.88
C GLN A 129 7.78 3.16 7.66
N CYS A 130 7.61 4.47 7.49
CA CYS A 130 8.10 5.21 6.33
C CYS A 130 9.60 5.51 6.42
N ARG A 131 10.18 5.56 7.62
CA ARG A 131 11.57 5.97 7.85
C ARG A 131 12.61 5.15 7.08
N HIS A 132 12.34 3.86 6.88
CA HIS A 132 13.28 2.92 6.25
C HIS A 132 12.67 2.20 5.05
N ARG A 133 11.50 2.65 4.58
CA ARG A 133 10.74 1.96 3.53
C ARG A 133 10.81 2.75 2.23
N SER A 134 11.24 2.07 1.17
CA SER A 134 11.12 2.57 -0.18
C SER A 134 9.66 2.53 -0.64
N PHE A 135 9.26 3.57 -1.37
CA PHE A 135 7.93 3.75 -1.94
C PHE A 135 8.05 4.24 -3.40
N PRO A 136 8.48 3.35 -4.33
CA PRO A 136 8.79 3.71 -5.73
C PRO A 136 7.57 4.10 -6.58
N TYR A 137 6.39 4.13 -5.97
CA TYR A 137 5.11 4.46 -6.62
C TYR A 137 4.65 5.89 -6.32
N TYR A 138 5.46 6.68 -5.59
CA TYR A 138 5.05 7.99 -5.08
C TYR A 138 4.54 8.92 -6.17
N ASP A 139 5.31 9.15 -7.24
CA ASP A 139 4.95 10.10 -8.30
C ASP A 139 3.69 9.66 -9.05
N GLN A 140 3.62 8.36 -9.38
CA GLN A 140 2.49 7.76 -10.07
C GLN A 140 1.20 7.93 -9.27
N LEU A 141 1.23 7.64 -7.97
CA LEU A 141 0.07 7.80 -7.09
C LEU A 141 -0.24 9.27 -6.80
N THR A 142 0.76 10.15 -6.72
CA THR A 142 0.56 11.60 -6.57
C THR A 142 -0.18 12.18 -7.76
N SER A 143 0.19 11.80 -8.98
CA SER A 143 -0.50 12.25 -10.20
C SER A 143 -2.00 11.89 -10.22
N LYS A 144 -2.37 10.82 -9.52
CA LYS A 144 -3.74 10.32 -9.41
C LYS A 144 -4.53 10.92 -8.24
N TYR A 145 -3.91 11.04 -7.07
CA TYR A 145 -4.62 11.35 -5.83
C TYR A 145 -4.45 12.79 -5.36
N ALA A 146 -3.43 13.53 -5.80
CA ALA A 146 -3.21 14.92 -5.40
C ALA A 146 -4.06 15.94 -6.19
N LYS A 147 -4.76 15.48 -7.23
CA LYS A 147 -5.65 16.31 -8.08
C LYS A 147 -7.12 16.27 -7.67
N ASP A 148 -7.45 15.48 -6.65
CA ASP A 148 -8.77 15.47 -5.99
C ASP A 148 -8.81 16.54 -4.90
#